data_AF-A0AAU6S0Y9-F1
#
_entry.id   AF-A0AAU6S0Y9-F1
#
_cell.length_a   1.000
_cell.length_b   1.000
_cell.length_c   1.000
_cell.angle_alpha   90.00
_cell.angle_beta   90.00
_cell.angle_gamma   90.00
#
_symmetry.space_group_name_H-M   'P 1'
#
loop_
_entity.id
_entity.type
_entity.pdbx_description
1 polymer ?
#
loop_
_entity_poly.entity_id
_entity_poly.type
_entity_poly.pdbx_seq_one_letter_code
_entity_poly.pdbx_strand_id
1 'polypeptide(L)'
;MTIREAALFYGLSTSTIHSWQQNLAPKTNRNKAPTKIPDDALIEDVKRYPDDYNYERARRLNCSKTGIFNALKRLGISQKKDLRTSKSVSDKKSDIPE
;
A
#
# COMPACT_ATOMS: atom_id res chain seq x y z
N MET A 1 -0.51 -13.22 43.48
CA MET A 1 -1.38 -12.05 43.25
C MET A 1 -2.60 -12.50 42.48
N THR A 2 -3.81 -12.30 43.01
CA THR A 2 -5.06 -12.55 42.30
C THR A 2 -5.26 -11.52 41.17
N ILE A 3 -6.13 -11.80 40.20
CA ILE A 3 -6.42 -10.85 39.10
C ILE A 3 -6.98 -9.53 39.65
N ARG A 4 -7.73 -9.57 40.75
CA ARG A 4 -8.27 -8.38 41.42
C ARG A 4 -7.18 -7.59 42.13
N GLU A 5 -6.29 -8.25 42.86
CA GLU A 5 -5.12 -7.60 43.46
C GLU A 5 -4.22 -6.98 42.39
N ALA A 6 -4.02 -7.67 41.26
CA ALA A 6 -3.24 -7.17 40.14
C ALA A 6 -3.89 -5.95 39.48
N ALA A 7 -5.20 -5.98 39.28
CA ALA A 7 -5.95 -4.86 38.74
C ALA A 7 -5.83 -3.61 39.62
N LEU A 8 -5.94 -3.78 40.95
CA LEU A 8 -5.75 -2.71 41.92
C LEU A 8 -4.30 -2.20 41.94
N PHE A 9 -3.33 -3.11 41.97
CA PHE A 9 -1.90 -2.76 42.03
C PHE A 9 -1.45 -1.98 40.79
N TYR A 10 -1.91 -2.36 39.59
CA TYR A 10 -1.53 -1.72 38.33
C TYR A 10 -2.49 -0.61 37.87
N GLY A 11 -3.61 -0.38 38.58
CA GLY A 11 -4.63 0.59 38.15
C GLY A 11 -5.32 0.22 36.82
N LEU A 12 -5.43 -1.08 36.54
CA LEU A 12 -6.03 -1.61 35.31
C LEU A 12 -7.40 -2.21 35.61
N SER A 13 -8.24 -2.38 34.58
CA SER A 13 -9.43 -3.21 34.72
C SER A 13 -9.04 -4.69 34.81
N THR A 14 -9.85 -5.47 35.53
CA THR A 14 -9.72 -6.93 35.55
C THR A 14 -9.83 -7.52 34.14
N SER A 15 -10.65 -6.92 33.26
CA SER A 15 -10.80 -7.33 31.86
C SER A 15 -9.52 -7.17 31.03
N THR A 16 -8.71 -6.14 31.28
CA THR A 16 -7.41 -5.97 30.61
C THR A 16 -6.44 -7.09 30.98
N ILE A 17 -6.36 -7.43 32.27
CA ILE A 17 -5.51 -8.51 32.75
C ILE A 17 -5.95 -9.85 32.18
N HIS A 18 -7.27 -10.13 32.17
CA HIS A 18 -7.80 -11.31 31.50
C HIS A 18 -7.46 -11.34 30.00
N SER A 19 -7.60 -10.21 29.29
CA SER A 19 -7.28 -10.13 27.87
C SER A 19 -5.82 -10.44 27.57
N TRP A 20 -4.90 -9.96 28.40
CA TRP A 20 -3.46 -10.23 28.28
C TRP A 20 -3.10 -11.67 28.66
N GLN A 21 -3.79 -12.26 29.65
CA GLN A 21 -3.61 -13.69 29.95
C GLN A 21 -4.02 -14.58 28.78
N GLN A 22 -5.08 -14.21 28.05
CA GLN A 22 -5.53 -14.97 26.88
C GLN A 22 -4.62 -14.75 25.66
N ASN A 23 -4.07 -13.55 25.49
CA ASN A 23 -3.19 -13.20 24.38
C ASN A 23 -1.96 -12.44 24.91
N LEU A 24 -0.93 -13.18 25.31
CA LEU A 24 0.28 -12.60 25.88
C LEU A 24 1.18 -11.96 24.81
N ALA A 25 1.03 -12.36 23.55
CA ALA A 25 1.76 -11.79 22.43
C ALA A 25 1.34 -10.31 22.19
N PRO A 26 2.29 -9.36 22.11
CA PRO A 26 1.98 -7.98 21.79
C PRO A 26 1.30 -7.86 20.42
N LYS A 27 0.24 -7.04 20.35
CA LYS A 27 -0.35 -6.64 19.07
C LYS A 27 0.57 -5.65 18.37
N THR A 28 1.30 -6.10 17.35
CA THR A 28 2.28 -5.25 16.64
C THR A 28 1.62 -4.20 15.75
N ASN A 29 0.64 -4.60 14.94
CA ASN A 29 0.05 -3.75 13.91
C ASN A 29 -1.47 -3.68 14.06
N ARG A 30 -2.04 -2.50 13.76
CA ARG A 30 -3.49 -2.34 13.65
C ARG A 30 -3.95 -2.80 12.27
N ASN A 31 -4.92 -3.71 12.23
CA ASN A 31 -5.64 -4.02 11.00
C ASN A 31 -6.52 -2.81 10.62
N LYS A 32 -6.07 -2.01 9.65
CA LYS A 32 -6.80 -0.82 9.16
C LYS A 32 -6.83 -0.84 7.63
N ALA A 33 -8.03 -0.64 7.09
CA ALA A 33 -8.24 -0.52 5.65
C ALA A 33 -7.56 0.74 5.05
N PRO A 34 -7.22 0.70 3.75
CA PRO A 34 -6.69 1.86 3.03
C PRO A 34 -7.68 3.03 3.07
N THR A 35 -7.21 4.24 3.39
CA THR A 35 -8.11 5.40 3.51
C THR A 35 -8.32 6.14 2.18
N LYS A 36 -7.27 6.31 1.35
CA LYS A 36 -7.31 7.16 0.15
C LYS A 36 -7.23 6.40 -1.18
N ILE A 37 -6.51 5.28 -1.21
CA ILE A 37 -6.24 4.51 -2.43
C ILE A 37 -6.88 3.15 -2.25
N PRO A 38 -8.02 2.86 -2.93
CA PRO A 38 -8.61 1.53 -2.92
C PRO A 38 -7.69 0.55 -3.65
N ASP A 39 -7.60 -0.67 -3.12
CA ASP A 39 -6.66 -1.68 -3.64
C ASP A 39 -7.03 -2.09 -5.08
N ASP A 40 -8.32 -2.23 -5.38
CA ASP A 40 -8.81 -2.60 -6.72
C ASP A 40 -8.39 -1.59 -7.80
N ALA A 41 -8.54 -0.29 -7.53
CA ALA A 41 -8.17 0.75 -8.49
C ALA A 41 -6.66 0.78 -8.76
N LEU A 42 -5.85 0.51 -7.73
CA LEU A 42 -4.40 0.42 -7.88
C LEU A 42 -3.98 -0.84 -8.66
N ILE A 43 -4.63 -1.98 -8.42
CA ILE A 43 -4.38 -3.22 -9.15
C ILE A 43 -4.70 -3.05 -10.63
N GLU A 44 -5.83 -2.43 -10.97
CA GLU A 44 -6.21 -2.18 -12.36
C GLU A 44 -5.28 -1.17 -13.06
N ASP A 45 -4.81 -0.13 -12.36
CA ASP A 45 -3.81 0.80 -12.89
C ASP A 45 -2.45 0.11 -13.14
N VAL A 46 -2.03 -0.78 -12.24
CA VAL A 46 -0.80 -1.58 -12.41
C VAL A 46 -0.91 -2.53 -13.61
N LYS A 47 -2.06 -3.20 -13.81
CA LYS A 47 -2.27 -4.07 -14.97
C LYS A 47 -2.23 -3.29 -16.29
N ARG A 48 -2.87 -2.12 -16.33
CA ARG A 48 -2.98 -1.32 -17.56
C ARG A 48 -1.66 -0.67 -17.94
N TYR A 49 -0.90 -0.23 -16.94
CA TYR A 49 0.36 0.49 -17.14
C TYR A 49 1.45 -0.11 -16.26
N PRO A 50 2.04 -1.27 -16.59
CA PRO A 50 2.98 -1.94 -15.69
C PRO A 50 4.30 -1.15 -15.47
N ASP A 51 4.81 -0.48 -16.50
CA ASP A 51 6.11 0.21 -16.48
C ASP A 51 6.06 1.67 -15.99
N ASP A 52 4.88 2.18 -15.68
CA ASP A 52 4.69 3.57 -15.30
C ASP A 52 5.27 3.89 -13.92
N TYR A 53 5.85 5.07 -13.83
CA TYR A 53 6.42 5.57 -12.60
C TYR A 53 5.34 5.95 -11.58
N ASN A 54 5.68 5.87 -10.29
CA ASN A 54 4.76 6.20 -9.21
C ASN A 54 4.17 7.63 -9.28
N TYR A 55 4.86 8.59 -9.92
CA TYR A 55 4.32 9.94 -10.11
C TYR A 55 3.20 10.00 -11.17
N GLU A 56 3.23 9.13 -12.18
CA GLU A 56 2.22 9.03 -13.24
C GLU A 56 0.94 8.40 -12.67
N ARG A 57 1.12 7.29 -11.94
CA ARG A 57 0.04 6.62 -11.19
C ARG A 57 -0.60 7.55 -10.16
N ALA A 58 0.23 8.33 -9.46
CA ALA A 58 -0.23 9.31 -8.48
C ALA A 58 -1.10 10.40 -9.11
N ARG A 59 -0.76 10.86 -10.33
CA ARG A 59 -1.57 11.81 -11.08
C ARG A 59 -2.93 11.23 -11.46
N ARG A 60 -3.00 9.95 -11.87
CA ARG A 60 -4.26 9.27 -12.21
C ARG A 60 -5.15 9.02 -10.98
N LEU A 61 -4.55 8.55 -9.89
CA LEU A 61 -5.26 8.19 -8.65
C LEU A 61 -5.36 9.36 -7.66
N ASN A 62 -5.07 10.59 -8.10
CA ASN A 62 -5.13 11.83 -7.33
C ASN A 62 -4.51 11.72 -5.92
N CYS A 63 -3.32 11.15 -5.85
CA CYS A 63 -2.62 10.90 -4.59
C CYS A 63 -1.14 11.30 -4.67
N SER A 64 -0.39 11.07 -3.59
CA SER A 64 1.04 11.36 -3.58
C SER A 64 1.84 10.17 -4.13
N LYS A 65 3.00 10.45 -4.74
CA LYS A 65 3.95 9.42 -5.18
C LYS A 65 4.35 8.45 -4.06
N THR A 66 4.46 8.96 -2.83
CA THR A 66 4.77 8.16 -1.63
C THR A 66 3.59 7.31 -1.19
N GLY A 67 2.36 7.80 -1.35
CA GLY A 67 1.13 7.05 -1.11
C GLY A 67 1.02 5.83 -2.04
N ILE A 68 1.30 6.01 -3.33
CA ILE A 68 1.36 4.91 -4.30
C ILE A 68 2.42 3.89 -3.90
N PHE A 69 3.64 4.34 -3.59
CA PHE A 69 4.72 3.44 -3.16
C PHE A 69 4.32 2.59 -1.95
N ASN A 70 3.75 3.20 -0.92
CA ASN A 70 3.29 2.49 0.28
C ASN A 70 2.13 1.53 -0.02
N ALA A 71 1.22 1.90 -0.93
CA ALA A 71 0.11 1.04 -1.33
C ALA A 71 0.59 -0.18 -2.14
N LEU A 72 1.55 0.00 -3.06
CA LEU A 72 2.19 -1.09 -3.79
C LEU A 72 2.93 -2.04 -2.83
N LYS A 73 3.68 -1.49 -1.86
CA LYS A 73 4.37 -2.27 -0.83
C LYS A 73 3.38 -3.07 0.03
N ARG A 74 2.23 -2.49 0.41
CA ARG A 74 1.16 -3.18 1.13
C ARG A 74 0.61 -4.36 0.31
N LEU A 75 0.45 -4.19 -0.99
CA LEU A 75 -0.06 -5.22 -1.90
C LEU A 75 1.00 -6.26 -2.33
N GLY A 76 2.25 -6.10 -1.91
CA GLY A 76 3.35 -7.00 -2.31
C GLY A 76 3.73 -6.88 -3.79
N ILE A 77 3.35 -5.80 -4.46
CA ILE A 77 3.63 -5.60 -5.89
C ILE A 77 5.00 -4.93 -6.04
N SER A 78 5.92 -5.60 -6.74
CA SER A 78 7.19 -5.03 -7.18
C SER A 78 7.29 -5.16 -8.70
N GLN A 79 6.99 -4.07 -9.42
CA GLN A 79 7.16 -4.01 -10.87
C GLN A 79 8.46 -3.27 -11.19
N LYS A 80 9.39 -3.98 -11.82
CA LYS A 80 10.63 -3.40 -12.33
C LYS A 80 10.42 -3.07 -13.79
N LYS A 81 10.69 -1.82 -14.16
CA LYS A 81 10.63 -1.35 -15.55
C LYS A 81 11.52 -2.23 -16.44
N ASP A 82 10.97 -2.72 -17.55
CA ASP A 82 11.78 -3.40 -18.56
C ASP A 82 12.74 -2.39 -19.20
N LEU A 83 14.02 -2.75 -19.28
CA LEU A 83 15.08 -1.91 -19.86
C LEU A 83 15.26 -2.18 -21.35
N ARG A 84 14.51 -3.11 -21.93
CA ARG A 84 14.48 -3.31 -23.37
C ARG A 84 13.99 -2.04 -24.04
N THR A 85 14.87 -1.40 -24.82
CA THR A 85 14.58 -0.21 -25.60
C THR A 85 13.33 -0.45 -26.43
N SER A 86 12.29 0.37 -26.25
CA SER A 86 11.15 0.40 -27.16
C SER A 86 11.69 0.60 -28.58
N LYS A 87 11.29 -0.23 -29.54
CA LYS A 87 11.60 0.03 -30.96
C LYS A 87 11.11 1.45 -31.27
N SER A 88 12.05 2.37 -31.48
CA SER A 88 11.76 3.74 -31.88
C SER A 88 10.86 3.69 -33.12
N VAL A 89 9.68 4.28 -33.03
CA VAL A 89 8.81 4.45 -34.17
C VAL A 89 9.56 5.39 -35.12
N SER A 90 9.93 4.89 -36.30
CA SER A 90 10.60 5.68 -37.33
C SER A 90 9.73 6.88 -37.73
N ASP A 91 10.31 8.07 -37.72
CA ASP A 91 9.67 9.30 -38.19
C ASP A 91 9.11 9.11 -39.60
N LYS A 92 7.79 9.02 -39.73
CA LYS A 92 7.15 9.16 -41.04
C LYS A 92 7.18 10.63 -41.40
N LYS A 93 8.13 11.02 -42.27
CA LYS A 93 8.02 12.29 -43.00
C LYS A 93 6.65 12.34 -43.68
N SER A 94 5.93 13.42 -43.45
CA SER A 94 4.69 13.76 -44.15
C SER A 94 5.04 14.13 -45.60
N ASP A 95 4.78 13.25 -46.54
CA ASP A 95 4.77 13.59 -47.96
C ASP A 95 3.42 14.25 -48.28
N ILE A 96 3.43 15.57 -48.45
CA ILE A 96 2.38 16.33 -49.13
C ILE A 96 2.88 16.55 -50.56
N PRO A 97 2.11 16.19 -51.60
CA PRO A 97 2.26 16.80 -52.91
C PRO A 97 0.99 17.53 -53.38
N GLU A 98 1.26 18.59 -54.16
CA GLU A 98 0.40 19.60 -54.80
C GLU A 98 -0.70 19.08 -55.73
#